data_AF-A0A0C3DEB8-F1
#
_entry.id   AF-A0A0C3DEB8-F1
#
_cell.length_a   1.000
_cell.length_b   1.000
_cell.length_c   1.000
_cell.angle_alpha   90.00
_cell.angle_beta   90.00
_cell.angle_gamma   90.00
#
_symmetry.space_group_name_H-M   'P 1'
#
loop_
_entity.id
_entity.type
_entity.pdbx_description
1 polymer ?
#
loop_
_entity_poly.entity_id
_entity_poly.type
_entity_poly.pdbx_seq_one_letter_code
_entity_poly.pdbx_strand_id
1 'polypeptide(L)' 'EDVLEDWLKYLATTGHPVSKQAIKQKVFVLAGKEPGTNWVNRFLQRHRSIKLGRPSQLDPK' A
#
# COMPACT_ATOMS: atom_id res chain seq x y z
N GLU A 1 -7.59 -0.48 -11.07
CA GLU A 1 -6.48 -0.39 -10.10
C GLU A 1 -6.33 1.04 -9.54
N ASP A 2 -6.86 2.06 -10.24
CA ASP A 2 -6.84 3.49 -9.87
C ASP A 2 -7.31 3.81 -8.45
N VAL A 3 -8.38 3.19 -7.95
CA VAL A 3 -8.88 3.43 -6.59
C VAL A 3 -7.84 3.07 -5.52
N LEU A 4 -7.05 2.02 -5.77
CA LEU A 4 -6.00 1.61 -4.84
C LEU A 4 -4.79 2.56 -4.92
N GLU A 5 -4.47 3.03 -6.13
CA GLU A 5 -3.42 4.02 -6.33
C GLU A 5 -3.77 5.35 -5.64
N ASP A 6 -4.99 5.84 -5.81
CA ASP A 6 -5.48 7.08 -5.18
C ASP A 6 -5.46 6.96 -3.64
N TRP A 7 -5.92 5.82 -3.12
CA TRP A 7 -5.84 5.55 -1.68
C TRP A 7 -4.40 5.52 -1.16
N LEU A 8 -3.46 4.95 -1.92
CA LEU A 8 -2.04 4.94 -1.57
C LEU A 8 -1.42 6.34 -1.63
N LYS A 9 -1.81 7.16 -2.61
CA LYS A 9 -1.41 8.58 -2.70
C LYS A 9 -1.93 9.37 -1.50
N TYR A 10 -3.20 9.22 -1.14
CA TYR A 10 -3.78 9.84 0.04
C TYR A 10 -3.04 9.44 1.33
N LEU A 11 -2.71 8.15 1.49
CA LEU A 11 -1.94 7.68 2.65
C LEU A 11 -0.53 8.26 2.68
N ALA A 12 0.13 8.37 1.53
CA ALA A 12 1.43 9.02 1.42
C ALA A 12 1.35 10.52 1.78
N THR A 13 0.33 11.24 1.30
CA THR A 13 0.10 12.65 1.62
C THR A 13 -0.19 12.87 3.12
N THR A 14 -0.92 11.95 3.74
CA THR A 14 -1.26 12.02 5.17
C THR A 14 -0.17 11.45 6.08
N GLY A 15 0.95 10.98 5.53
CA GLY A 15 2.08 10.43 6.31
C GLY A 15 1.80 9.09 6.97
N HIS A 16 0.76 8.36 6.55
CA HIS A 16 0.42 7.07 7.15
C HIS A 16 1.30 5.95 6.57
N PRO A 17 1.93 5.12 7.42
CA PRO A 17 2.72 4.01 6.94
C PRO A 17 1.82 2.93 6.34
N VAL A 18 2.12 2.51 5.11
CA VAL A 18 1.38 1.46 4.43
C VAL A 18 2.17 0.17 4.42
N SER A 19 1.63 -0.87 5.02
CA SER A 19 2.20 -2.22 4.98
C SER A 19 1.64 -3.03 3.82
N LYS A 20 2.39 -4.04 3.35
CA LYS A 20 1.90 -4.97 2.32
C LYS A 20 0.61 -5.67 2.76
N GLN A 21 0.45 -5.95 4.05
CA GLN A 21 -0.75 -6.57 4.61
C GLN A 21 -1.97 -5.63 4.54
N ALA A 22 -1.79 -4.35 4.86
CA ALA A 22 -2.85 -3.35 4.75
C ALA A 22 -3.36 -3.22 3.29
N ILE A 23 -2.44 -3.27 2.32
CA ILE A 23 -2.80 -3.28 0.89
C ILE A 23 -3.63 -4.52 0.56
N LYS A 24 -3.22 -5.71 1.00
CA LYS A 24 -3.98 -6.93 0.75
C LYS A 24 -5.39 -6.87 1.33
N GLN A 25 -5.52 -6.40 2.58
CA GLN A 25 -6.83 -6.23 3.22
C GLN A 25 -7.70 -5.23 2.47
N LYS A 26 -7.14 -4.09 2.06
CA LYS A 26 -7.90 -3.09 1.28
C LYS A 26 -8.33 -3.65 -0.07
N VAL A 27 -7.47 -4.38 -0.78
CA VAL A 27 -7.80 -5.04 -2.04
C VAL A 27 -8.89 -6.09 -1.84
N PHE A 28 -8.82 -6.88 -0.76
CA PHE A 28 -9.87 -7.83 -0.42
C PHE A 28 -11.22 -7.13 -0.17
N VAL A 29 -11.23 -6.03 0.57
CA VAL A 29 -12.45 -5.23 0.82
C VAL A 29 -13.01 -4.64 -0.48
N LEU A 30 -12.14 -4.17 -1.39
CA LEU A 30 -12.57 -3.52 -2.64
C LEU A 30 -13.02 -4.53 -3.71
N ALA A 31 -12.30 -5.65 -3.86
CA ALA A 31 -12.49 -6.60 -4.95
C ALA A 31 -13.17 -7.91 -4.52
N GLY A 32 -13.35 -8.13 -3.22
CA GLY A 32 -13.87 -9.40 -2.66
C GLY A 32 -12.94 -10.60 -2.87
N LYS A 33 -11.71 -10.36 -3.34
CA LYS A 33 -10.74 -11.41 -3.70
C LYS A 33 -9.41 -11.16 -3.01
N GLU A 34 -8.84 -12.21 -2.44
CA GLU A 34 -7.52 -12.13 -1.82
C GLU A 34 -6.44 -12.05 -2.91
N PRO A 35 -5.64 -10.98 -2.96
CA PRO A 35 -4.55 -10.88 -3.91
C PRO A 35 -3.42 -11.83 -3.49
N GLY A 36 -2.89 -12.57 -4.47
CA GLY A 36 -1.77 -13.50 -4.22
C GLY A 36 -0.55 -12.81 -3.62
N THR A 37 0.32 -13.58 -2.96
CA THR A 37 1.48 -13.07 -2.21
C THR A 37 2.43 -12.21 -3.06
N ASN A 38 2.54 -12.52 -4.35
CA ASN A 38 3.35 -11.78 -5.33
C ASN A 38 2.62 -10.61 -5.99
N TRP A 39 1.30 -10.52 -5.84
CA TRP A 39 0.50 -9.46 -6.48
C TRP A 39 0.91 -8.09 -5.98
N VAL A 40 1.10 -7.92 -4.66
CA VAL A 40 1.54 -6.65 -4.07
C VAL A 40 2.92 -6.24 -4.60
N ASN A 41 3.86 -7.18 -4.73
CA ASN A 41 5.18 -6.86 -5.31
C ASN A 41 5.06 -6.46 -6.79
N ARG A 42 4.24 -7.17 -7.58
CA ARG A 42 4.00 -6.82 -8.99
C ARG A 42 3.30 -5.47 -9.15
N PHE A 43 2.35 -5.17 -8.26
CA PHE A 43 1.66 -3.88 -8.21
C PHE A 43 2.65 -2.74 -7.93
N LEU A 44 3.52 -2.90 -6.93
CA LEU A 44 4.57 -1.92 -6.62
C LEU A 44 5.61 -1.78 -7.74
N GLN A 45 5.90 -2.87 -8.47
CA GLN A 45 6.78 -2.81 -9.64
C GLN A 45 6.16 -2.04 -10.81
N ARG A 46 4.84 -2.20 -11.05
CA ARG A 46 4.11 -1.42 -12.05
C ARG A 46 4.01 0.05 -11.65
N HIS A 47 3.74 0.33 -10.38
CA HIS A 47 3.56 1.67 -9.85
C HIS A 47 4.82 2.11 -9.09
N ARG A 48 5.91 2.36 -9.83
CA ARG A 48 7.22 2.74 -9.27
C ARG A 48 7.21 4.06 -8.47
N SER A 49 6.18 4.88 -8.67
CA SER A 49 5.86 6.09 -7.91
C SER A 49 5.44 5.79 -6.46
N ILE A 50 4.91 4.60 -6.20
CA ILE A 50 4.48 4.17 -4.87
C ILE A 50 5.63 3.40 -4.22
N LYS A 51 6.36 4.08 -3.33
CA LYS A 51 7.39 3.44 -2.51
C LYS A 51 6.83 3.12 -1.13
N LEU A 52 6.82 1.83 -0.78
CA LEU A 52 6.62 1.43 0.60
C LEU A 52 7.90 1.73 1.38
N GLY A 53 7.96 2.90 1.99
CA GLY A 53 8.97 3.18 3.00
C GLY A 53 8.73 2.30 4.23
N ARG A 54 9.80 1.80 4.86
CA ARG A 54 9.68 1.43 6.28
C ARG A 54 9.29 2.71 7.03
N PRO A 55 8.31 2.68 7.95
CA PRO A 55 8.19 3.77 8.92
C PRO A 55 9.54 3.83 9.65
N SER A 56 10.38 4.78 9.28
CA SER A 56 11.47 5.21 10.14
C SER A 56 10.77 5.65 11.41
N GLN A 57 11.04 4.96 12.53
CA GLN A 57 10.60 5.34 13.86
C GLN A 57 10.88 6.83 14.04
N LEU A 58 9.86 7.66 13.85
CA LEU A 58 9.93 9.07 14.21
C LEU A 58 9.52 9.11 15.68
N ASP A 59 10.55 9.37 16.48
CA ASP A 59 10.63 9.55 17.93
C ASP A 59 10.41 8.32 18.85
N PRO A 60 11.48 7.75 19.42
CA PRO A 60 11.47 7.30 20.80
C PRO A 60 11.67 8.53 21.70
N LYS A 61 10.58 9.01 22.31
CA LYS A 61 10.64 9.97 23.41
C LYS A 61 11.06 9.29 24.70
#